data_AF-A0A536SAF4-F1
#
_entry.id   AF-A0A536SAF4-F1
#
_cell.length_a   1.000
_cell.length_b   1.000
_cell.length_c   1.000
_cell.angle_alpha   90.00
_cell.angle_beta   90.00
_cell.angle_gamma   90.00
#
_symmetry.space_group_name_H-M   'P 1'
#
loop_
_entity.id
_entity.type
_entity.pdbx_description
1 polymer ?
#
loop_
_entity_poly.entity_id
_entity_poly.type
_entity_poly.pdbx_seq_one_letter_code
_entity_poly.pdbx_strand_id
1 'polypeptide(L)'
;MAPHQRSLGTGHLEPTRSPKREHEMTATELSKEANAPRGRTFFPFLVLGIGIALSILLHFVIKDNVEGEAQLRFERQASDAQHVIEARIKSYADVLHGLAALFSTSDSISRAEFRRYVVALDLPNRYPGFQGLNYAEYVRSEAKARFEARVRRDTSLDPRGFSNFAIKPAGDRPEYFVLNYLEPMASNERAFGLDIASNPPVAAALAA
;
A
#
# COMPACT_ATOMS: atom_id res chain seq x y z
N MET A 1 21.56 -103.71 -63.54
CA MET A 1 22.63 -103.96 -62.54
C MET A 1 23.77 -103.01 -62.92
N ALA A 2 24.09 -102.02 -62.09
CA ALA A 2 25.18 -101.05 -62.35
C ALA A 2 26.53 -101.79 -62.54
N PRO A 3 27.57 -101.24 -63.22
CA PRO A 3 28.34 -100.10 -62.66
C PRO A 3 29.15 -99.22 -63.66
N HIS A 4 29.72 -98.15 -63.09
CA HIS A 4 30.97 -97.43 -63.41
C HIS A 4 31.55 -97.40 -64.84
N GLN A 5 31.78 -96.18 -65.34
CA GLN A 5 33.01 -95.84 -66.06
C GLN A 5 33.49 -94.41 -65.74
N ARG A 6 34.80 -94.30 -65.45
CA ARG A 6 35.64 -93.10 -65.49
C ARG A 6 36.30 -93.02 -66.87
N SER A 7 36.52 -91.82 -67.41
CA SER A 7 37.86 -91.26 -67.72
C SER A 7 37.84 -90.22 -68.87
N LEU A 8 38.19 -88.99 -68.49
CA LEU A 8 39.10 -88.00 -69.10
C LEU A 8 39.34 -87.96 -70.62
N GLY A 9 39.28 -86.75 -71.18
CA GLY A 9 39.94 -86.38 -72.44
C GLY A 9 39.53 -85.00 -72.97
N THR A 10 40.32 -83.98 -72.63
CA THR A 10 40.26 -82.55 -72.96
C THR A 10 40.23 -82.18 -74.44
N GLY A 11 39.52 -81.09 -74.78
CA GLY A 11 39.66 -80.41 -76.07
C GLY A 11 38.71 -79.22 -76.30
N HIS A 12 39.05 -78.06 -75.72
CA HIS A 12 38.96 -76.73 -76.35
C HIS A 12 37.57 -76.09 -76.63
N LEU A 13 37.15 -75.15 -75.77
CA LEU A 13 36.14 -74.13 -76.06
C LEU A 13 36.42 -72.83 -75.29
N GLU A 14 36.52 -71.72 -76.00
CA GLU A 14 36.25 -70.33 -75.56
C GLU A 14 36.15 -69.46 -76.83
N PRO A 15 35.58 -68.24 -76.80
CA PRO A 15 34.40 -67.82 -76.04
C PRO A 15 33.49 -66.84 -76.82
N THR A 16 32.28 -66.56 -76.32
CA THR A 16 31.69 -65.22 -76.48
C THR A 16 30.77 -64.89 -75.29
N ARG A 17 31.03 -63.73 -74.65
CA ARG A 17 30.45 -63.24 -73.39
C ARG A 17 29.07 -62.55 -73.55
N SER A 18 28.39 -62.52 -72.40
CA SER A 18 27.12 -61.93 -71.88
C SER A 18 26.87 -60.41 -72.19
N PRO A 19 25.89 -59.65 -71.60
CA PRO A 19 24.91 -59.93 -70.51
C PRO A 19 23.49 -59.25 -70.57
N LYS A 20 22.74 -59.44 -69.48
CA LYS A 20 21.43 -58.92 -69.02
C LYS A 20 21.21 -57.40 -69.18
N ARG A 21 19.96 -56.99 -69.44
CA ARG A 21 19.47 -55.59 -69.37
C ARG A 21 18.98 -55.25 -67.96
N GLU A 22 19.58 -54.22 -67.37
CA GLU A 22 19.15 -53.55 -66.14
C GLU A 22 18.14 -52.44 -66.49
N HIS A 23 17.11 -52.27 -65.66
CA HIS A 23 16.18 -51.14 -65.76
C HIS A 23 16.81 -49.91 -65.11
N GLU A 24 17.45 -49.05 -65.90
CA GLU A 24 17.83 -47.70 -65.48
C GLU A 24 16.57 -46.84 -65.34
N MET A 25 16.31 -46.36 -64.12
CA MET A 25 15.47 -45.19 -63.90
C MET A 25 16.12 -44.00 -64.63
N THR A 26 15.44 -43.47 -65.64
CA THR A 26 15.89 -42.39 -66.48
C THR A 26 16.18 -41.12 -65.67
N ALA A 27 17.36 -40.52 -65.88
CA ALA A 27 17.84 -39.29 -65.26
C ALA A 27 16.89 -38.08 -65.35
N THR A 28 15.88 -38.16 -66.23
CA THR A 28 14.83 -37.15 -66.44
C THR A 28 13.85 -37.05 -65.26
N GLU A 29 13.56 -38.14 -64.55
CA GLU A 29 12.65 -38.14 -63.39
C GLU A 29 13.31 -37.49 -62.16
N LEU A 30 14.60 -37.80 -61.92
CA LEU A 30 15.39 -37.19 -60.84
C LEU A 30 15.59 -35.67 -61.02
N SER A 31 15.64 -35.17 -62.26
CA SER A 31 15.79 -33.75 -62.55
C SER A 31 14.51 -32.94 -62.34
N LYS A 32 13.32 -33.56 -62.35
CA LYS A 32 12.03 -32.86 -62.33
C LYS A 32 11.56 -32.55 -60.91
N GLU A 33 11.90 -33.39 -59.94
CA GLU A 33 11.65 -33.11 -58.51
C GLU A 33 12.58 -32.02 -57.93
N ALA A 34 13.77 -31.81 -58.51
CA ALA A 34 14.72 -30.81 -58.02
C ALA A 34 14.30 -29.36 -58.29
N ASN A 35 13.28 -29.14 -59.13
CA ASN A 35 12.86 -27.83 -59.61
C ASN A 35 11.40 -27.50 -59.26
N ALA A 36 10.93 -27.90 -58.07
CA ALA A 36 9.79 -27.24 -57.44
C ALA A 36 10.18 -25.77 -57.17
N PRO A 37 9.35 -24.78 -57.55
CA PRO A 37 9.70 -23.37 -57.43
C PRO A 37 9.88 -23.01 -55.95
N ARG A 38 11.14 -22.95 -55.49
CA ARG A 38 11.57 -22.50 -54.16
C ARG A 38 11.10 -21.07 -53.83
N GLY A 39 10.54 -20.32 -54.78
CA GLY A 39 9.98 -18.98 -54.56
C GLY A 39 8.64 -18.94 -53.82
N ARG A 40 7.92 -20.07 -53.71
CA ARG A 40 6.59 -20.11 -53.08
C ARG A 40 6.63 -20.28 -51.55
N THR A 41 7.77 -20.68 -50.99
CA THR A 41 7.99 -20.77 -49.54
C THR A 41 8.36 -19.43 -48.91
N PHE A 42 8.78 -18.42 -49.69
CA PHE A 42 9.21 -17.13 -49.16
C PHE A 42 8.04 -16.19 -48.80
N PHE A 43 6.91 -16.32 -49.50
CA PHE A 43 5.70 -15.53 -49.27
C PHE A 43 5.15 -15.61 -47.82
N PRO A 44 4.99 -16.79 -47.19
CA PRO A 44 4.54 -16.87 -45.80
C PRO A 44 5.53 -16.23 -44.80
N PHE A 45 6.83 -16.30 -45.04
CA PHE A 45 7.83 -15.64 -44.18
C PHE A 45 7.78 -14.12 -44.29
N LEU A 46 7.46 -13.59 -45.48
CA LEU A 46 7.32 -12.15 -45.70
C LEU A 46 6.08 -11.61 -44.97
N VAL A 47 4.95 -12.31 -45.09
CA VAL A 47 3.71 -12.00 -44.34
C VAL A 47 3.96 -12.07 -42.83
N LEU A 48 4.69 -13.10 -42.36
CA LEU A 48 5.07 -13.24 -40.96
C LEU A 48 5.95 -12.06 -40.50
N GLY A 49 6.95 -11.68 -41.29
CA GLY A 49 7.85 -10.57 -40.99
C GLY A 49 7.12 -9.23 -40.88
N ILE A 50 6.19 -8.96 -41.79
CA ILE A 50 5.31 -7.78 -41.73
C ILE A 50 4.43 -7.83 -40.49
N GLY A 51 3.81 -8.98 -40.18
CA GLY A 51 2.99 -9.15 -38.99
C GLY A 51 3.76 -8.85 -37.70
N ILE A 52 4.98 -9.38 -37.57
CA ILE A 52 5.86 -9.12 -36.43
C ILE A 52 6.24 -7.64 -36.35
N ALA A 53 6.63 -7.02 -37.48
CA ALA A 53 6.97 -5.61 -37.51
C ALA A 53 5.80 -4.72 -37.10
N LEU A 54 4.59 -5.04 -37.57
CA LEU A 54 3.36 -4.34 -37.20
C LEU A 54 3.04 -4.51 -35.70
N SER A 55 3.17 -5.72 -35.17
CA SER A 55 2.98 -6.00 -33.75
C SER A 55 3.97 -5.26 -32.86
N ILE A 56 5.25 -5.21 -33.24
CA ILE A 56 6.30 -4.48 -32.51
C ILE A 56 5.99 -2.98 -32.51
N LEU A 57 5.67 -2.41 -33.68
CA LEU A 57 5.32 -1.00 -33.81
C LEU A 57 4.12 -0.65 -32.92
N LEU A 58 3.08 -1.48 -32.95
CA LEU A 58 1.88 -1.27 -32.13
C LEU A 58 2.18 -1.39 -30.63
N HIS A 59 3.06 -2.32 -30.23
CA HIS A 59 3.50 -2.47 -28.85
C HIS A 59 4.19 -1.20 -28.34
N PHE A 60 5.12 -0.61 -29.11
CA PHE A 60 5.79 0.63 -28.72
C PHE A 60 4.81 1.80 -28.57
N VAL A 61 3.87 1.96 -29.51
CA VAL A 61 2.85 3.02 -29.45
C VAL A 61 1.92 2.86 -28.23
N ILE A 62 1.55 1.63 -27.89
CA ILE A 62 0.64 1.37 -26.76
C ILE A 62 1.37 1.50 -25.41
N LYS A 63 2.64 1.06 -25.34
CA LYS A 63 3.39 1.01 -24.08
C LYS A 63 3.49 2.38 -23.40
N ASP A 64 3.83 3.42 -24.16
CA ASP A 64 3.98 4.78 -23.62
C ASP A 64 2.64 5.36 -23.14
N ASN A 65 1.54 5.05 -23.84
CA ASN A 65 0.19 5.45 -23.44
C ASN A 65 -0.25 4.74 -22.15
N VAL A 66 0.03 3.44 -22.03
CA VAL A 66 -0.33 2.64 -20.84
C VAL A 66 0.45 3.12 -19.62
N GLU A 67 1.75 3.37 -19.75
CA GLU A 67 2.58 3.88 -18.66
C GLU A 67 2.16 5.29 -18.25
N GLY A 68 1.92 6.18 -19.23
CA GLY A 68 1.44 7.53 -18.95
C GLY A 68 0.07 7.55 -18.27
N GLU A 69 -0.86 6.70 -18.70
CA GLU A 69 -2.17 6.57 -18.06
C GLU A 69 -2.06 5.99 -16.64
N ALA A 70 -1.17 5.01 -16.42
CA ALA A 70 -0.88 4.46 -15.10
C ALA A 70 -0.32 5.53 -14.16
N GLN A 71 0.64 6.33 -14.62
CA GLN A 71 1.23 7.43 -13.85
C GLN A 71 0.19 8.50 -13.50
N LEU A 72 -0.62 8.94 -14.46
CA LEU A 72 -1.67 9.94 -14.21
C LEU A 72 -2.75 9.42 -13.24
N ARG A 73 -3.07 8.11 -13.29
CA ARG A 73 -3.98 7.49 -12.31
C ARG A 73 -3.35 7.48 -10.92
N PHE A 74 -2.09 7.10 -10.81
CA PHE A 74 -1.36 7.10 -9.55
C PHE A 74 -1.30 8.49 -8.93
N GLU A 75 -0.92 9.51 -9.70
CA GLU A 75 -0.85 10.90 -9.24
C GLU A 75 -2.20 11.42 -8.75
N ARG A 76 -3.28 11.12 -9.48
CA ARG A 76 -4.64 11.46 -9.03
C ARG A 76 -5.01 10.80 -7.71
N GLN A 77 -4.75 9.51 -7.58
CA GLN A 77 -5.02 8.78 -6.33
C GLN A 77 -4.19 9.31 -5.16
N ALA A 78 -2.91 9.64 -5.41
CA ALA A 78 -2.04 10.23 -4.40
C ALA A 78 -2.54 11.62 -3.96
N SER A 79 -2.94 12.47 -4.91
CA SER A 79 -3.50 13.80 -4.64
C SER A 79 -4.83 13.71 -3.88
N ASP A 80 -5.71 12.80 -4.28
CA ASP A 80 -7.00 12.59 -3.61
C ASP A 80 -6.78 12.12 -2.15
N ALA A 81 -5.86 11.18 -1.94
CA ALA A 81 -5.50 10.72 -0.61
C ALA A 81 -4.92 11.85 0.25
N GLN A 82 -4.03 12.68 -0.31
CA GLN A 82 -3.48 13.85 0.36
C GLN A 82 -4.59 14.82 0.78
N HIS A 83 -5.49 15.18 -0.13
CA HIS A 83 -6.59 16.11 0.18
C HIS A 83 -7.53 15.57 1.25
N VAL A 84 -7.82 14.26 1.24
CA VAL A 84 -8.63 13.63 2.29
C VAL A 84 -7.94 13.71 3.65
N ILE A 85 -6.62 13.51 3.71
CA ILE A 85 -5.84 13.62 4.95
C ILE A 85 -5.84 15.06 5.46
N GLU A 86 -5.53 16.02 4.59
CA GLU A 86 -5.51 17.45 4.93
C GLU A 86 -6.87 17.93 5.43
N ALA A 87 -7.96 17.57 4.75
CA ALA A 87 -9.31 17.93 5.15
C ALA A 87 -9.68 17.36 6.53
N ARG A 88 -9.26 16.13 6.84
CA ARG A 88 -9.47 15.52 8.16
C ARG A 88 -8.68 16.22 9.26
N ILE A 89 -7.39 16.50 9.02
CA ILE A 89 -6.54 17.23 9.99
C ILE A 89 -7.13 18.61 10.27
N LYS A 90 -7.54 19.34 9.22
CA LYS A 90 -8.21 20.64 9.37
C LYS A 90 -9.48 20.54 10.21
N SER A 91 -10.33 19.55 9.92
CA SER A 91 -11.57 19.33 10.68
C SER A 91 -11.30 19.07 12.17
N TYR A 92 -10.23 18.34 12.50
CA TYR A 92 -9.84 18.11 13.89
C TYR A 92 -9.30 19.39 14.56
N ALA A 93 -8.52 20.19 13.83
CA ALA A 93 -8.05 21.48 14.32
C ALA A 93 -9.21 22.46 14.56
N ASP A 94 -10.24 22.46 13.70
CA ASP A 94 -11.42 23.31 13.85
C ASP A 94 -12.22 22.96 15.13
N VAL A 95 -12.31 21.68 15.49
CA VAL A 95 -12.90 21.24 16.77
C VAL A 95 -12.10 21.77 17.95
N LEU A 96 -10.77 21.68 17.91
CA LEU A 96 -9.90 22.22 18.97
C LEU A 96 -9.99 23.74 19.10
N HIS A 97 -10.08 24.46 17.98
CA HIS A 97 -10.33 25.90 17.99
C HIS A 97 -11.70 26.24 18.59
N GLY A 98 -12.74 25.48 18.26
CA GLY A 98 -14.06 25.64 18.86
C GLY A 98 -14.04 25.41 20.38
N LEU A 99 -13.26 24.43 20.83
CA LEU A 99 -13.06 24.18 22.26
C LEU A 99 -12.30 25.33 22.94
N ALA A 100 -11.21 25.81 22.34
CA ALA A 100 -10.45 26.94 22.85
C ALA A 100 -11.33 28.20 22.95
N ALA A 101 -12.16 28.46 21.93
CA ALA A 101 -13.12 29.56 21.93
C ALA A 101 -14.13 29.44 23.08
N LEU A 102 -14.66 28.24 23.33
CA LEU A 102 -15.58 27.97 24.43
C LEU A 102 -14.96 28.35 25.80
N PHE A 103 -13.72 27.92 26.06
CA PHE A 103 -13.01 28.27 27.30
C PHE A 103 -12.60 29.74 27.38
N SER A 104 -12.30 30.39 26.25
CA SER A 104 -11.89 31.81 26.23
C SER A 104 -13.05 32.79 26.46
N THR A 105 -14.30 32.35 26.22
CA THR A 105 -15.49 33.21 26.27
C THR A 105 -16.38 32.96 27.48
N SER A 106 -16.12 31.89 28.24
CA SER A 106 -16.91 31.51 29.41
C SER A 106 -16.14 31.81 30.69
N ASP A 107 -16.78 32.47 31.66
CA ASP A 107 -16.14 32.81 32.95
C ASP A 107 -15.70 31.57 33.74
N SER A 108 -16.45 30.47 33.61
CA SER A 108 -16.08 29.16 34.13
C SER A 108 -16.88 28.07 33.44
N ILE A 109 -16.23 26.95 33.10
CA ILE A 109 -16.89 25.76 32.57
C ILE A 109 -16.73 24.65 33.59
N SER A 110 -17.83 24.07 34.05
CA SER A 110 -17.78 22.91 34.92
C SER A 110 -17.39 21.65 34.14
N ARG A 111 -16.85 20.65 34.84
CA ARG A 111 -16.53 19.35 34.25
C ARG A 111 -17.76 18.66 33.64
N ALA A 112 -18.92 18.79 34.28
CA ALA A 112 -20.17 18.25 33.73
C ALA A 112 -20.61 18.96 32.44
N GLU A 113 -20.39 20.27 32.32
CA GLU A 113 -20.64 21.02 31.08
C GLU A 113 -19.68 20.60 29.97
N PHE A 114 -18.39 20.48 30.29
CA PHE A 114 -17.41 19.95 29.36
C PHE A 114 -17.80 18.56 28.84
N ARG A 115 -18.20 17.64 29.72
CA ARG A 115 -18.70 16.32 29.33
C ARG A 115 -19.89 16.40 28.38
N ARG A 116 -20.89 17.22 28.71
CA ARG A 116 -22.07 17.41 27.84
C ARG A 116 -21.68 17.96 26.47
N TYR A 117 -20.76 18.91 26.43
CA TYR A 117 -20.22 19.46 25.19
C TYR A 117 -19.54 18.38 24.34
N VAL A 118 -18.63 17.58 24.91
CA VAL A 118 -17.93 16.50 24.19
C VAL A 118 -18.88 15.42 23.70
N VAL A 119 -19.87 15.02 24.51
CA VAL A 119 -20.90 14.06 24.11
C VAL A 119 -21.74 14.62 22.94
N ALA A 120 -22.10 15.91 22.98
CA ALA A 120 -22.87 16.55 21.92
C ALA A 120 -22.08 16.71 20.61
N LEU A 121 -20.74 16.74 20.66
CA LEU A 121 -19.90 16.73 19.47
C LEU A 121 -19.97 15.40 18.71
N ASP A 122 -20.37 14.30 19.37
CA ASP A 122 -20.47 12.96 18.79
C ASP A 122 -19.19 12.54 18.04
N LEU A 123 -18.04 12.69 18.73
CA LEU A 123 -16.72 12.46 18.16
C LEU A 123 -16.56 11.09 17.48
N PRO A 124 -17.03 9.96 18.04
CA PRO A 124 -16.85 8.65 17.41
C PRO A 124 -17.46 8.54 16.01
N ASN A 125 -18.61 9.18 15.77
CA ASN A 125 -19.30 9.11 14.48
C ASN A 125 -18.84 10.22 13.52
N ARG A 126 -18.61 11.44 14.03
CA ARG A 126 -18.28 12.60 13.20
C ARG A 126 -16.78 12.74 12.93
N TYR A 127 -15.95 12.24 13.85
CA TYR A 127 -14.51 12.41 13.83
C TYR A 127 -13.78 11.15 14.35
N PRO A 128 -13.81 10.04 13.59
CA PRO A 128 -13.34 8.72 14.05
C PRO A 128 -11.83 8.61 14.38
N GLY A 129 -11.07 9.70 14.25
CA GLY A 129 -9.66 9.77 14.66
C GLY A 129 -9.43 10.28 16.09
N PHE A 130 -10.45 10.86 16.76
CA PHE A 130 -10.29 11.28 18.15
C PHE A 130 -10.32 10.07 19.09
N GLN A 131 -9.29 9.97 19.93
CA GLN A 131 -9.28 9.03 21.06
C GLN A 131 -9.87 9.66 22.33
N GLY A 132 -9.88 10.98 22.39
CA GLY A 132 -10.47 11.75 23.48
C GLY A 132 -10.26 13.24 23.27
N LEU A 133 -10.98 14.04 24.04
CA LEU A 133 -10.84 15.49 24.12
C LEU A 133 -10.55 15.88 25.56
N ASN A 134 -9.47 16.63 25.75
CA ASN A 134 -8.98 16.97 27.10
C ASN A 134 -8.69 18.47 27.20
N TYR A 135 -8.77 19.00 28.42
CA TYR A 135 -8.40 20.36 28.75
C TYR A 135 -7.34 20.38 29.86
N ALA A 136 -6.20 21.00 29.55
CA ALA A 136 -5.13 21.27 30.51
C ALA A 136 -5.34 22.66 31.12
N GLU A 137 -5.56 22.72 32.43
CA GLU A 137 -5.70 23.99 33.13
C GLU A 137 -4.32 24.52 33.53
N TYR A 138 -4.07 25.80 33.24
CA TYR A 138 -2.88 26.51 33.69
C TYR A 138 -2.98 26.83 35.18
N VAL A 139 -1.99 26.38 35.97
CA VAL A 139 -1.98 26.55 37.43
C VAL A 139 -0.61 27.08 37.85
N ARG A 140 -0.59 28.25 38.49
CA ARG A 140 0.65 28.78 39.10
C ARG A 140 0.96 28.06 40.41
N SER A 141 2.24 28.04 40.78
CA SER A 141 2.73 27.35 41.98
C SER A 141 1.95 27.70 43.25
N GLU A 142 1.58 28.98 43.40
CA GLU A 142 0.89 29.51 44.59
C GLU A 142 -0.59 29.08 44.64
N ALA A 143 -1.16 28.73 43.49
CA ALA A 143 -2.53 28.27 43.35
C ALA A 143 -2.67 26.73 43.44
N LYS A 144 -1.57 25.97 43.34
CA LYS A 144 -1.54 24.51 43.33
C LYS A 144 -2.42 23.86 44.41
N ALA A 145 -2.23 24.25 45.67
CA ALA A 145 -2.98 23.66 46.78
C ALA A 145 -4.48 23.96 46.70
N ARG A 146 -4.85 25.19 46.29
CA ARG A 146 -6.26 25.59 46.09
C ARG A 146 -6.88 24.85 44.91
N PHE A 147 -6.14 24.69 43.82
CA PHE A 147 -6.54 23.93 42.65
C PHE A 147 -6.81 22.46 42.99
N GLU A 148 -5.86 21.78 43.65
CA GLU A 148 -6.06 20.38 44.05
C GLU A 148 -7.26 20.22 44.99
N ALA A 149 -7.42 21.12 45.97
CA ALA A 149 -8.56 21.09 46.88
C ALA A 149 -9.90 21.29 46.15
N ARG A 150 -9.93 22.17 45.13
CA ARG A 150 -11.12 22.39 44.29
C ARG A 150 -11.46 21.14 43.50
N VAL A 151 -10.48 20.50 42.86
CA VAL A 151 -10.71 19.27 42.08
C VAL A 151 -11.14 18.11 42.99
N ARG A 152 -10.53 17.95 44.16
CA ARG A 152 -10.92 16.90 45.12
C ARG A 152 -12.38 17.02 45.58
N ARG A 153 -12.91 18.24 45.68
CA ARG A 153 -14.29 18.55 46.09
C ARG A 153 -15.30 18.55 44.94
N ASP A 154 -14.85 18.46 43.70
CA ASP A 154 -15.72 18.44 42.52
C ASP A 154 -16.50 17.12 42.47
N THR A 155 -17.82 17.21 42.65
CA THR A 155 -18.76 16.08 42.58
C THR A 155 -19.65 16.12 41.34
N SER A 156 -19.33 16.97 40.36
CA SER A 156 -20.18 17.23 39.19
C SER A 156 -20.36 16.01 38.28
N LEU A 157 -19.41 15.08 38.25
CA LEU A 157 -19.50 13.83 37.49
C LEU A 157 -19.62 12.57 38.36
N ASP A 158 -19.01 12.57 39.55
CA ASP A 158 -19.03 11.44 40.48
C ASP A 158 -19.37 11.97 41.89
N PRO A 159 -20.45 11.49 42.54
CA PRO A 159 -20.81 11.90 43.90
C PRO A 159 -19.70 11.70 44.94
N ARG A 160 -18.76 10.76 44.70
CA ARG A 160 -17.61 10.51 45.58
C ARG A 160 -16.51 11.57 45.45
N GLY A 161 -16.57 12.39 44.41
CA GLY A 161 -15.54 13.35 44.04
C GLY A 161 -14.20 12.70 43.68
N PHE A 162 -13.15 13.51 43.65
CA PHE A 162 -11.80 13.07 43.24
C PHE A 162 -10.81 13.16 44.41
N SER A 163 -11.15 12.55 45.56
CA SER A 163 -10.41 12.70 46.82
C SER A 163 -8.89 12.44 46.73
N ASN A 164 -8.48 11.51 45.87
CA ASN A 164 -7.08 11.12 45.64
C ASN A 164 -6.37 11.96 44.56
N PHE A 165 -7.00 13.02 44.05
CA PHE A 165 -6.41 13.86 43.01
C PHE A 165 -5.15 14.57 43.52
N ALA A 166 -4.09 14.56 42.71
CA ALA A 166 -2.88 15.33 42.91
C ALA A 166 -2.24 15.58 41.55
N ILE A 167 -1.51 16.70 41.41
CA ILE A 167 -0.74 16.98 40.20
C ILE A 167 0.42 15.99 40.10
N LYS A 168 0.61 15.40 38.92
CA LYS A 168 1.66 14.40 38.62
C LYS A 168 2.52 14.87 37.46
N PRO A 169 3.84 14.63 37.46
CA PRO A 169 4.61 14.09 38.57
C PRO A 169 4.70 15.12 39.71
N ALA A 170 4.86 14.60 40.93
CA ALA A 170 5.07 15.40 42.12
C ALA A 170 6.31 16.32 41.96
N GLY A 171 6.36 17.37 42.77
CA GLY A 171 7.41 18.37 42.74
C GLY A 171 6.87 19.79 42.60
N ASP A 172 7.74 20.74 42.90
CA ASP A 172 7.43 22.17 42.85
C ASP A 172 8.00 22.79 41.58
N ARG A 173 7.12 23.48 40.85
CA ARG A 173 7.39 24.14 39.56
C ARG A 173 6.71 25.51 39.60
N PRO A 174 7.25 26.52 38.90
CA PRO A 174 6.63 27.86 38.87
C PRO A 174 5.21 27.82 38.30
N GLU A 175 4.95 26.90 37.38
CA GLU A 175 3.68 26.71 36.71
C GLU A 175 3.47 25.23 36.33
N TYR A 176 2.20 24.87 36.13
CA TYR A 176 1.74 23.54 35.76
C TYR A 176 0.68 23.65 34.68
N PHE A 177 0.67 22.68 33.76
CA PHE A 177 -0.36 22.54 32.73
C PHE A 177 -1.09 21.22 32.97
N VAL A 178 -2.09 21.25 33.85
CA VAL A 178 -2.65 20.04 34.45
C VAL A 178 -3.84 19.55 33.64
N LEU A 179 -3.80 18.31 33.14
CA LEU A 179 -4.98 17.65 32.56
C LEU A 179 -6.09 17.54 33.59
N ASN A 180 -7.01 18.49 33.54
CA ASN A 180 -8.11 18.62 34.48
C ASN A 180 -9.36 17.96 33.93
N TYR A 181 -9.76 18.24 32.68
CA TYR A 181 -10.94 17.60 32.07
C TYR A 181 -10.50 16.60 31.02
N LEU A 182 -11.11 15.40 31.05
CA LEU A 182 -10.81 14.30 30.15
C LEU A 182 -12.09 13.59 29.75
N GLU A 183 -12.31 13.45 28.45
CA GLU A 183 -13.44 12.73 27.89
C GLU A 183 -12.98 11.81 26.75
N PRO A 184 -13.22 10.48 26.83
CA PRO A 184 -13.86 9.78 27.94
C PRO A 184 -12.90 9.57 29.13
N MET A 185 -13.39 9.71 30.36
CA MET A 185 -12.59 9.46 31.57
C MET A 185 -12.16 7.99 31.70
N ALA A 186 -13.05 7.03 31.36
CA ALA A 186 -12.89 5.60 31.65
C ALA A 186 -11.71 4.88 30.96
N SER A 187 -11.09 5.52 29.97
CA SER A 187 -9.89 5.00 29.29
C SER A 187 -8.67 5.89 29.52
N ASN A 188 -8.83 6.99 30.25
CA ASN A 188 -7.85 8.06 30.37
C ASN A 188 -7.55 8.44 31.83
N GLU A 189 -7.94 7.63 32.83
CA GLU A 189 -7.78 7.97 34.24
C GLU A 189 -6.31 8.16 34.64
N ARG A 190 -5.39 7.48 33.95
CA ARG A 190 -3.94 7.63 34.18
C ARG A 190 -3.44 9.03 33.83
N ALA A 191 -4.06 9.68 32.85
CA ALA A 191 -3.71 11.02 32.41
C ALA A 191 -4.32 12.11 33.31
N PHE A 192 -5.34 11.78 34.12
CA PHE A 192 -5.95 12.74 35.01
C PHE A 192 -4.98 13.25 36.07
N GLY A 193 -4.83 14.58 36.13
CA GLY A 193 -3.87 15.28 36.98
C GLY A 193 -2.43 15.33 36.44
N LEU A 194 -2.19 14.81 35.22
CA LEU A 194 -0.86 14.87 34.62
C LEU A 194 -0.54 16.30 34.17
N ASP A 195 0.62 16.79 34.58
CA ASP A 195 1.26 18.01 34.12
C ASP A 195 1.93 17.74 32.78
N ILE A 196 1.33 18.22 31.70
CA ILE A 196 1.79 17.93 30.33
C ILE A 196 3.13 18.59 30.02
N ALA A 197 3.49 19.66 30.74
CA ALA A 197 4.79 20.31 30.60
C ALA A 197 5.95 19.45 31.14
N SER A 198 5.65 18.36 31.84
CA SER A 198 6.67 17.36 32.22
C SER A 198 7.18 16.54 31.03
N ASN A 199 6.47 16.55 29.89
CA ASN A 199 6.87 15.88 28.66
C ASN A 199 7.63 16.87 27.76
N PRO A 200 8.93 16.66 27.44
CA PRO A 200 9.75 17.67 26.78
C PRO A 200 9.23 18.14 25.41
N PRO A 201 8.79 17.26 24.47
CA PRO A 201 8.10 17.67 23.26
C PRO A 201 6.89 18.60 23.49
N VAL A 202 6.08 18.32 24.52
CA VAL A 202 4.89 19.11 24.82
C VAL A 202 5.27 20.45 25.45
N ALA A 203 6.27 20.45 26.35
CA ALA A 203 6.80 21.68 26.93
C ALA A 203 7.32 22.64 25.85
N ALA A 204 8.01 22.12 24.83
CA ALA A 204 8.47 22.93 23.70
C ALA A 204 7.30 23.53 22.90
N ALA A 205 6.23 22.77 22.70
CA ALA A 205 5.04 23.26 22.00
C ALA A 205 4.25 24.31 22.81
N LEU A 206 4.29 24.25 24.14
CA LEU A 206 3.66 25.25 25.02
C LEU A 206 4.44 26.58 25.08
N ALA A 207 5.75 26.54 24.77
CA ALA A 207 6.63 27.71 24.81
C ALA A 207 6.72 28.46 23.45
N ALA A 208 6.13 27.89 22.39
CA ALA A 208 6.12 28.44 21.03
C ALA A 208 4.94 29.39 20.82
#